data_AF-A0A377ZTH1-F1
#
_entry.id   AF-A0A377ZTH1-F1
#
_cell.length_a   1.000
_cell.length_b   1.000
_cell.length_c   1.000
_cell.angle_alpha   90.00
_cell.angle_beta   90.00
_cell.angle_gamma   90.00
#
_symmetry.space_group_name_H-M   'P 1'
#
loop_
_entity.id
_entity.type
_entity.pdbx_description
1 polymer ?
#
loop_
_entity_poly.entity_id
_entity_poly.type
_entity_poly.pdbx_seq_one_letter_code
_entity_poly.pdbx_strand_id
1 'polypeptide(L)'
;MFDIGVNLTSSQFSRDHDEVVARALAAGVNGMLLTGTNLAESQQAQKLASRYSGCWSTAGFIPMTVAAGRQRSPRRFIPSPASRRWWR
;
A
#
# COMPACT_ATOMS: atom_id res chain seq x y z
N MET A 1 4.53 4.72 -20.03
CA MET A 1 4.69 5.29 -18.68
C MET A 1 4.00 4.38 -17.66
N PHE A 2 4.64 4.10 -16.52
CA PHE A 2 4.08 3.29 -15.44
C PHE A 2 4.23 4.03 -14.11
N ASP A 3 3.16 4.17 -13.33
CA ASP A 3 3.18 4.81 -12.01
C ASP A 3 3.21 3.75 -10.90
N ILE A 4 4.28 3.74 -10.10
CA ILE A 4 4.51 2.75 -9.06
C ILE A 4 3.98 3.16 -7.67
N GLY A 5 3.47 4.39 -7.51
CA GLY A 5 3.22 5.02 -6.22
C GLY A 5 1.78 5.50 -6.01
N VAL A 6 0.78 4.78 -6.53
CA VAL A 6 -0.59 5.28 -6.59
C VAL A 6 -1.36 4.93 -5.30
N ASN A 7 -1.76 5.94 -4.52
CA ASN A 7 -2.56 5.76 -3.31
C ASN A 7 -4.07 5.91 -3.59
N LEU A 8 -4.61 5.09 -4.50
CA LEU A 8 -5.99 5.26 -4.99
C LEU A 8 -7.06 4.96 -3.92
N THR A 9 -6.71 4.24 -2.85
CA THR A 9 -7.59 3.97 -1.70
C THR A 9 -7.79 5.19 -0.78
N SER A 10 -7.05 6.28 -1.01
CA SER A 10 -7.20 7.53 -0.25
C SER A 10 -8.63 8.07 -0.35
N SER A 11 -9.16 8.58 0.76
CA SER A 11 -10.50 9.19 0.81
C SER A 11 -10.67 10.37 -0.15
N GLN A 12 -9.56 11.01 -0.54
CA GLN A 12 -9.53 12.08 -1.54
C GLN A 12 -10.07 11.65 -2.90
N PHE A 13 -9.97 10.36 -3.25
CA PHE A 13 -10.40 9.82 -4.54
C PHE A 13 -11.69 9.00 -4.45
N SER A 14 -12.28 8.91 -3.25
CA SER A 14 -13.43 8.03 -2.97
C SER A 14 -14.67 8.27 -3.84
N ARG A 15 -14.78 9.47 -4.43
CA ARG A 15 -15.93 9.88 -5.24
C ARG A 15 -15.72 9.69 -6.74
N ASP A 16 -14.47 9.55 -7.18
CA ASP A 16 -14.08 9.76 -8.58
C ASP A 16 -12.96 8.81 -9.05
N HIS A 17 -12.80 7.63 -8.45
CA HIS A 17 -11.79 6.64 -8.85
C HIS A 17 -11.75 6.38 -10.36
N ASP A 18 -12.92 6.18 -10.98
CA ASP A 18 -13.03 5.88 -12.40
C ASP A 18 -12.54 7.05 -13.27
N GLU A 19 -12.87 8.29 -12.88
CA GLU A 19 -12.44 9.50 -13.59
C GLU A 19 -10.94 9.77 -13.42
N VAL A 20 -10.39 9.52 -12.23
CA VAL A 20 -8.95 9.63 -11.95
C VAL A 20 -8.18 8.64 -12.83
N VAL A 21 -8.60 7.37 -12.87
CA VAL A 21 -7.97 6.34 -13.70
C VAL A 21 -8.08 6.69 -15.19
N ALA A 22 -9.26 7.10 -15.65
CA ALA A 22 -9.45 7.49 -17.05
C ALA A 22 -8.55 8.66 -17.47
N ARG A 23 -8.41 9.68 -16.62
CA ARG A 23 -7.49 10.80 -16.88
C ARG A 23 -6.03 10.36 -16.94
N ALA A 24 -5.61 9.45 -16.04
CA ALA A 24 -4.25 8.91 -16.07
C ALA A 24 -3.96 8.16 -17.38
N LEU A 25 -4.91 7.32 -17.82
CA LEU A 25 -4.81 6.59 -19.10
C LEU A 25 -4.73 7.56 -20.29
N ALA A 26 -5.59 8.58 -20.33
CA ALA A 26 -5.61 9.60 -21.38
C ALA A 26 -4.31 10.43 -21.43
N ALA A 27 -3.65 10.62 -20.28
CA ALA A 27 -2.34 11.26 -20.19
C ALA A 27 -1.16 10.34 -20.57
N GLY A 28 -1.42 9.07 -20.93
CA GLY A 28 -0.41 8.11 -21.37
C GLY A 28 0.21 7.27 -20.26
N VAL A 29 -0.38 7.24 -19.06
CA VAL A 29 -0.04 6.25 -18.02
C VAL A 29 -0.66 4.91 -18.43
N ASN A 30 0.17 3.90 -18.72
CA ASN A 30 -0.27 2.60 -19.24
C ASN A 30 -0.32 1.50 -18.17
N GLY A 31 0.13 1.82 -16.96
CA GLY A 31 0.08 0.90 -15.84
C GLY A 31 0.24 1.59 -14.50
N MET A 32 -0.42 1.06 -13.48
CA MET A 32 -0.43 1.62 -12.13
C MET A 32 -0.24 0.53 -11.07
N LEU A 33 0.58 0.79 -10.05
CA LEU A 33 0.68 -0.02 -8.85
C LEU A 33 0.00 0.69 -7.68
N LEU A 34 -1.10 0.13 -7.21
CA LEU A 34 -1.89 0.65 -6.11
C LEU A 34 -1.26 0.25 -4.77
N THR A 35 -0.93 1.24 -3.94
CA THR A 35 -0.26 1.01 -2.66
C THR A 35 -1.26 0.62 -1.58
N GLY A 36 -1.05 -0.53 -0.94
CA GLY A 36 -1.70 -0.89 0.31
C GLY A 36 -0.74 -0.73 1.50
N THR A 37 -1.14 0.03 2.53
CA THR A 37 -0.27 0.34 3.68
C THR A 37 -0.59 -0.44 4.97
N ASN A 38 -1.70 -1.17 4.97
CA ASN A 38 -2.20 -1.99 6.07
C ASN A 38 -3.14 -3.07 5.51
N LEU A 39 -3.57 -4.04 6.34
CA LEU A 39 -4.43 -5.14 5.89
C LEU A 39 -5.70 -4.67 5.16
N ALA A 40 -6.44 -3.71 5.74
CA ALA A 40 -7.70 -3.25 5.17
C ALA A 40 -7.48 -2.50 3.84
N GLU A 41 -6.47 -1.62 3.81
CA GLU A 41 -6.10 -0.91 2.58
C GLU A 41 -5.55 -1.84 1.51
N SER A 42 -4.74 -2.84 1.85
CA SER A 42 -4.24 -3.82 0.88
C SER A 42 -5.38 -4.63 0.26
N GLN A 43 -6.41 -4.98 1.04
CA GLN A 43 -7.61 -5.63 0.50
C GLN A 43 -8.41 -4.70 -0.42
N GLN A 44 -8.55 -3.42 -0.06
CA GLN A 44 -9.22 -2.43 -0.91
C GLN A 44 -8.43 -2.16 -2.20
N ALA A 45 -7.11 -2.04 -2.11
CA ALA A 45 -6.22 -1.83 -3.25
C ALA A 45 -6.29 -3.03 -4.22
N GLN A 46 -6.33 -4.26 -3.72
CA GLN A 46 -6.50 -5.45 -4.55
C GLN A 46 -7.86 -5.44 -5.28
N LYS A 47 -8.95 -5.10 -4.58
CA LYS A 47 -10.29 -4.98 -5.18
C LYS A 47 -10.32 -3.91 -6.27
N LEU A 48 -9.74 -2.73 -6.00
CA LEU A 48 -9.66 -1.65 -6.98
C LEU A 48 -8.79 -2.05 -8.19
N ALA A 49 -7.64 -2.67 -7.95
CA ALA A 49 -6.76 -3.12 -9.04
C ALA A 49 -7.47 -4.13 -9.96
N SER A 50 -8.30 -5.02 -9.41
CA SER A 50 -9.07 -5.96 -10.23
C SER A 50 -10.17 -5.32 -11.10
N ARG A 51 -10.56 -4.06 -10.83
CA ARG A 51 -11.58 -3.35 -11.63
C ARG A 51 -11.02 -2.75 -12.93
N TYR A 52 -9.72 -2.48 -12.98
CA TYR A 52 -9.11 -1.75 -14.09
C TYR A 52 -8.02 -2.59 -14.76
N SER A 53 -8.03 -2.66 -16.09
CA SER A 53 -6.94 -3.27 -16.85
C SER A 53 -5.65 -2.47 -16.66
N GLY A 54 -4.53 -3.15 -16.45
CA GLY A 54 -3.23 -2.49 -16.25
C GLY A 54 -3.03 -1.94 -14.83
N CYS A 55 -3.81 -2.39 -13.86
CA CYS A 55 -3.60 -2.09 -12.46
C CYS A 55 -3.14 -3.33 -11.68
N TRP A 56 -2.16 -3.12 -10.79
CA TRP A 56 -1.69 -4.09 -9.80
C TRP A 56 -1.80 -3.48 -8.40
N SER A 57 -1.62 -4.28 -7.35
CA SER A 57 -1.63 -3.78 -5.97
C SER A 57 -0.50 -4.39 -5.14
N THR A 58 -0.02 -3.64 -4.15
CA THR A 58 0.85 -4.18 -3.10
C THR A 58 0.04 -4.66 -1.89
N ALA A 59 0.62 -5.60 -1.14
CA ALA A 59 0.10 -6.02 0.16
C ALA A 59 1.20 -5.92 1.22
N GLY A 60 0.96 -5.19 2.30
CA GLY A 60 1.98 -4.97 3.33
C GLY A 60 1.54 -4.03 4.45
N PHE A 61 2.46 -3.80 5.38
CA PHE A 61 2.29 -2.86 6.48
C PHE A 61 3.40 -1.82 6.42
N ILE A 62 3.05 -0.54 6.55
CA ILE A 62 4.05 0.50 6.79
C ILE A 62 4.46 0.52 8.27
N PRO A 63 5.72 0.87 8.61
CA PRO A 63 6.21 0.83 9.99
C PRO A 63 5.35 1.57 11.02
N MET A 64 4.74 2.69 10.62
CA MET A 64 3.82 3.46 11.47
C MET A 64 2.55 2.65 11.84
N THR A 65 2.06 1.81 10.94
CA THR A 65 0.88 0.94 11.17
C THR A 65 1.18 -0.18 12.16
N VAL A 66 2.41 -0.70 12.18
CA VAL A 66 2.80 -1.77 13.12
C VAL A 66 2.71 -1.32 14.58
N ALA A 67 2.96 -0.03 14.86
CA ALA A 67 2.81 0.53 16.21
C ALA A 67 1.33 0.61 16.66
N ALA A 68 0.41 0.88 15.73
CA ALA A 68 -1.02 0.92 15.99
C ALA A 68 -1.66 -0.48 16.14
N GLY A 69 -1.08 -1.49 15.49
CA GLY A 69 -1.58 -2.89 15.48
C GLY A 69 -1.20 -3.75 16.69
N ARG A 70 -0.70 -3.16 17.79
CA ARG A 70 -0.28 -3.91 18.97
C ARG A 70 -1.51 -4.40 19.76
N GLN A 71 -2.08 -5.55 19.37
CA GLN A 71 -2.74 -6.42 20.35
C GLN A 71 -1.71 -6.69 21.46
N ARG A 72 -2.02 -6.30 22.70
CA ARG A 72 -1.15 -6.56 23.86
C ARG A 72 -1.03 -8.06 24.07
N SER A 73 -0.01 -8.69 23.49
CA SER A 73 0.46 -9.99 23.96
C SER A 73 1.08 -9.81 25.36
N PRO A 74 0.89 -10.76 26.31
CA PRO A 74 1.56 -10.70 27.60
C PRO A 74 3.07 -10.72 27.37
N ARG A 75 3.76 -9.75 27.95
CA ARG A 75 5.19 -9.49 27.78
C ARG A 75 6.02 -10.76 27.99
N ARG A 76 6.77 -11.19 26.97
CA ARG A 76 8.01 -11.96 27.18
C ARG A 76 9.17 -11.02 26.96
N PHE A 77 9.84 -10.67 28.06
CA PHE A 77 11.05 -9.86 28.07
C PHE A 77 12.18 -10.72 27.51
N ILE A 78 12.77 -10.33 26.37
CA ILE A 78 14.00 -10.93 25.84
C ILE A 78 15.01 -9.78 25.74
N PRO A 79 16.15 -9.82 26.46
CA PRO A 79 17.17 -8.79 26.35
C PRO A 79 17.91 -8.90 25.00
N SER A 80 18.27 -7.75 24.45
CA SER A 80 18.93 -7.58 23.15
C SER A 80 20.42 -7.99 23.19
N PRO A 81 20.94 -8.73 22.21
CA PRO A 81 22.36 -8.68 21.85
C PRO A 81 22.60 -7.65 20.74
N ALA A 82 23.66 -6.88 20.95
CA ALA A 82 24.10 -5.73 20.18
C ALA A 82 24.21 -5.96 18.65
N SER A 83 23.94 -4.87 17.95
CA SER A 83 24.09 -4.58 16.52
C SER A 83 25.17 -5.37 15.77
N ARG A 84 24.73 -6.25 14.86
CA ARG A 84 25.54 -6.66 13.70
C ARG A 84 25.22 -5.71 12.54
N ARG A 85 26.24 -4.95 12.15
CA ARG A 85 26.31 -4.05 11.00
C ARG A 85 26.27 -4.90 9.71
N TRP A 86 25.23 -4.74 8.90
CA TRP A 86 25.13 -5.30 7.55
C TRP A 86 25.25 -4.16 6.52
N TRP A 87 25.79 -4.51 5.34
CA TRP A 87 26.17 -3.68 4.18
C TRP A 87 27.63 -3.15 4.18
N ARG A 88 28.52 -3.99 3.64
CA ARG A 88 29.49 -3.57 2.60
C ARG A 88 29.10 -4.28 1.32
#